data_AF-A0A419X2T6-F1
#
_entry.id   AF-A0A419X2T6-F1
#
_cell.length_a   1.000
_cell.length_b   1.000
_cell.length_c   1.000
_cell.angle_alpha   90.00
_cell.angle_beta   90.00
_cell.angle_gamma   90.00
#
_symmetry.space_group_name_H-M   'P 1'
#
loop_
_entity.id
_entity.type
_entity.pdbx_description
1 polymer ?
#
loop_
_entity_poly.entity_id
_entity_poly.type
_entity_poly.pdbx_seq_one_letter_code
_entity_poly.pdbx_strand_id
1 'polypeptide(L)'
;MESIKLIIWDLDDTFWKGTLSEEGIIPNNDNIQLIKDLSSRGIINSIASKNDFETAKAKLIELKIWEYFVFPQINWNPKGNNIKQIISSAQLRPANVLFLDDNHLNLAEVEFYNQGIHTKEPDFIQEISKHKAFSGKDDTALSRLQQYKILEEKEKEKEHFSDNIHFLESSNIHLAIIENLEPIIDRIHELINRTNQINYTKKRIDKNELEQLLKSTDYECKAVKVKDRFGEYGIVGFYALHKSKNQLEHFLFSCRSMNIGVEQYMYAKLNFPGLKRVGDVTVELNSKDQPHWIMEVNDWTNDNQKHSSSSTKILLKGACDLRQMAHYLSYKDLEVDTEYNNVNQNNHPIPKAHTEILLQSESLDKESKKELIASIPFLDQQVFDTKLFSNNYDILVYSLLIDYTMDLYQSKSTGIKIPYESYSDFVNEKKAEFVARCKKHEFKNMNEAFYDFFSTEYDFIGQITEDQLIKNLEIIRKKVKKPIIFINGAEVDTPLTNQSEYGKARVRHERMNKVLEQFCSLHKNIYILDVREFITEVDINHSIRHYKRSVYEHMANGLISKIENIKDQKLERNELEYHFKRSLKIFRSTIKEFAKIILSRASSLF
;
A
#
# COMPACT_ATOMS: atom_id res chain seq x y z
N MET A 1 15.18 31.20 14.70
CA MET A 1 14.80 29.96 14.00
C MET A 1 14.49 30.29 12.55
N GLU A 2 15.08 29.56 11.60
CA GLU A 2 14.64 29.57 10.20
C GLU A 2 13.24 28.94 10.08
N SER A 3 12.67 28.89 8.87
CA SER A 3 11.48 28.08 8.61
C SER A 3 11.75 26.61 8.92
N ILE A 4 10.99 26.06 9.87
CA ILE A 4 11.06 24.64 10.26
C ILE A 4 10.26 23.81 9.27
N LYS A 5 10.82 22.66 8.89
CA LYS A 5 10.23 21.70 7.95
C LYS A 5 9.97 20.34 8.59
N LEU A 6 10.69 20.02 9.66
CA LEU A 6 10.61 18.75 10.39
C LEU A 6 10.72 19.01 11.89
N ILE A 7 9.83 18.38 12.67
CA ILE A 7 9.94 18.29 14.12
C ILE A 7 10.21 16.84 14.49
N ILE A 8 11.24 16.60 15.30
CA ILE A 8 11.59 15.30 15.84
C ILE A 8 11.22 15.30 17.32
N TRP A 9 10.42 14.32 17.72
CA TRP A 9 9.88 14.22 19.07
C TRP A 9 10.56 13.09 19.83
N ASP A 10 11.01 13.36 21.06
CA ASP A 10 11.01 12.32 22.07
C ASP A 10 9.57 12.00 22.51
N LEU A 11 9.39 10.82 23.11
CA LEU A 11 8.10 10.31 23.53
C LEU A 11 7.87 10.52 25.04
N ASP A 12 8.61 9.79 25.87
CA ASP A 12 8.46 9.82 27.33
C ASP A 12 8.80 11.20 27.89
N ASP A 13 7.97 11.67 28.82
CA ASP A 13 8.00 13.01 29.44
C ASP A 13 8.13 14.23 28.51
N THR A 14 8.00 14.01 27.19
CA THR A 14 8.07 15.04 26.15
C THR A 14 6.76 15.10 25.37
N PHE A 15 6.41 14.04 24.65
CA PHE A 15 5.18 13.97 23.86
C PHE A 15 3.99 13.60 24.74
N TRP A 16 4.18 12.69 25.69
CA TRP A 16 3.23 12.33 26.74
C TRP A 16 3.92 12.41 28.10
N LYS A 17 3.13 12.35 29.18
CA LYS A 17 3.68 12.32 30.54
C LYS A 17 3.86 10.87 31.00
N GLY A 18 4.99 10.57 31.63
CA GLY A 18 5.35 9.24 32.14
C GLY A 18 6.22 8.45 31.16
N THR A 19 6.74 7.32 31.67
CA THR A 19 7.63 6.40 30.96
C THR A 19 6.88 5.14 30.54
N LEU A 20 6.87 4.84 29.23
CA LEU A 20 6.08 3.75 28.67
C LEU A 20 6.43 2.35 29.20
N SER A 21 7.71 2.09 29.48
CA SER A 21 8.18 0.79 29.98
C SER A 21 7.91 0.55 31.47
N GLU A 22 7.50 1.57 32.22
CA GLU A 22 7.39 1.52 33.68
C GLU A 22 5.95 1.74 34.15
N GLU A 23 5.60 2.98 34.47
CA GLU A 23 4.37 3.37 35.18
C GLU A 23 3.17 3.59 34.23
N GLY A 24 3.37 3.39 32.93
CA GLY A 24 2.42 3.78 31.89
C GLY A 24 2.47 5.27 31.57
N ILE A 25 1.66 5.69 30.60
CA ILE A 25 1.71 7.06 30.05
C ILE A 25 0.35 7.74 30.08
N ILE A 26 0.37 9.06 30.25
CA ILE A 26 -0.80 9.93 30.13
C ILE A 26 -0.66 10.70 28.81
N PRO A 27 -1.48 10.39 27.78
CA PRO A 27 -1.42 11.08 26.50
C PRO A 27 -1.72 12.58 26.64
N ASN A 28 -1.03 13.40 25.85
CA ASN A 28 -1.31 14.83 25.74
C ASN A 28 -2.10 15.12 24.45
N ASN A 29 -3.39 15.45 24.61
CA ASN A 29 -4.28 15.74 23.48
C ASN A 29 -3.87 16.97 22.67
N ASP A 30 -3.24 17.96 23.30
CA ASP A 30 -2.77 19.17 22.60
C ASP A 30 -1.62 18.83 21.66
N ASN A 31 -0.71 17.95 22.09
CA ASN A 31 0.39 17.46 21.26
C ASN A 31 -0.12 16.61 20.09
N ILE A 32 -1.13 15.76 20.33
CA ILE A 32 -1.80 14.97 19.29
C ILE A 32 -2.42 15.88 18.22
N GLN A 33 -3.12 16.94 18.64
CA GLN A 33 -3.73 17.88 17.70
C GLN A 33 -2.67 18.69 16.97
N LEU A 34 -1.62 19.12 17.67
CA LEU A 34 -0.53 19.89 17.09
C LEU A 34 0.17 19.14 15.95
N ILE A 35 0.40 17.82 16.07
CA ILE A 35 0.95 17.00 14.99
C ILE A 35 0.09 17.09 13.72
N LYS A 36 -1.24 16.97 13.88
CA LYS A 36 -2.18 17.02 12.76
C LYS A 36 -2.19 18.40 12.11
N ASP A 37 -2.20 19.45 12.92
CA ASP A 37 -2.18 20.85 12.48
C ASP A 37 -0.86 21.22 11.80
N LEU A 38 0.28 20.68 12.26
CA LEU A 38 1.57 20.86 11.60
C LEU A 38 1.60 20.14 10.26
N SER A 39 1.06 18.92 10.20
CA SER A 39 1.03 18.12 8.99
C SER A 39 0.14 18.74 7.92
N SER A 40 -1.02 19.31 8.31
CA SER A 40 -1.89 20.09 7.41
C SER A 40 -1.28 21.42 6.98
N ARG A 41 -0.13 21.81 7.58
CA ARG A 41 0.69 22.96 7.16
C ARG A 41 1.96 22.55 6.38
N GLY A 42 2.10 21.26 6.04
CA GLY A 42 3.24 20.70 5.34
C GLY A 42 4.53 20.64 6.18
N ILE A 43 4.41 20.70 7.52
CA ILE A 43 5.51 20.48 8.47
C ILE A 43 5.44 19.02 8.92
N ILE A 44 6.53 18.32 8.75
CA ILE A 44 6.60 16.87 8.95
C ILE A 44 7.00 16.55 10.38
N ASN A 45 6.61 15.37 10.87
CA ASN A 45 6.95 14.88 12.21
C ASN A 45 7.76 13.57 12.12
N SER A 46 8.71 13.39 13.04
CA SER A 46 9.49 12.16 13.22
C SER A 46 9.70 11.88 14.70
N ILE A 47 10.28 10.73 15.04
CA ILE A 47 10.47 10.27 16.43
C ILE A 47 11.93 9.92 16.64
N ALA A 48 12.51 10.36 17.75
CA ALA A 48 13.80 9.90 18.25
C ALA A 48 13.67 9.60 19.75
N SER A 49 13.35 8.35 20.08
CA SER A 49 13.05 7.95 21.46
C SER A 49 13.75 6.65 21.87
N LYS A 50 14.14 6.59 23.15
CA LYS A 50 14.76 5.42 23.77
C LYS A 50 13.68 4.51 24.33
N ASN A 51 13.12 3.67 23.47
CA ASN A 51 11.99 2.81 23.78
C ASN A 51 12.06 1.48 23.01
N ASP A 52 11.21 0.53 23.40
CA ASP A 52 10.91 -0.63 22.56
C ASP A 52 10.04 -0.22 21.36
N PHE A 53 10.46 -0.58 20.15
CA PHE A 53 9.83 -0.14 18.91
C PHE A 53 8.37 -0.58 18.80
N GLU A 54 8.09 -1.87 19.03
CA GLU A 54 6.75 -2.42 18.83
C GLU A 54 5.76 -1.88 19.88
N THR A 55 6.21 -1.73 21.13
CA THR A 55 5.40 -1.17 22.22
C THR A 55 5.05 0.29 21.97
N ALA A 56 6.04 1.13 21.64
CA ALA A 56 5.81 2.54 21.34
C ALA A 56 4.93 2.73 20.10
N LYS A 57 5.18 1.95 19.04
CA LYS A 57 4.37 1.96 17.82
C LYS A 57 2.92 1.56 18.09
N ALA A 58 2.68 0.50 18.86
CA ALA A 58 1.33 0.08 19.22
C ALA A 58 0.59 1.21 19.96
N LYS A 59 1.27 1.93 20.86
CA LYS A 59 0.66 3.06 21.56
C LYS A 59 0.33 4.23 20.64
N LEU A 60 1.23 4.57 19.70
CA LEU A 60 0.99 5.63 18.72
C LEU A 60 -0.14 5.28 17.71
N ILE A 61 -0.33 3.99 17.43
CA ILE A 61 -1.47 3.48 16.65
C ILE A 61 -2.78 3.62 17.44
N GLU A 62 -2.79 3.26 18.73
CA GLU A 62 -3.93 3.46 19.63
C GLU A 62 -4.36 4.93 19.67
N LEU A 63 -3.39 5.85 19.70
CA LEU A 63 -3.60 7.30 19.66
C LEU A 63 -3.94 7.85 18.27
N LYS A 64 -3.95 7.00 17.23
CA LYS A 64 -4.25 7.37 15.83
C LYS A 64 -3.35 8.47 15.27
N ILE A 65 -2.07 8.42 15.61
CA ILE A 65 -1.05 9.39 15.16
C ILE A 65 0.17 8.76 14.51
N TRP A 66 0.34 7.44 14.58
CA TRP A 66 1.46 6.74 13.95
C TRP A 66 1.66 7.13 12.48
N GLU A 67 0.56 7.29 11.72
CA GLU A 67 0.60 7.62 10.31
C GLU A 67 1.14 9.03 9.98
N TYR A 68 1.26 9.92 10.97
CA TYR A 68 1.78 11.28 10.80
C TYR A 68 3.30 11.36 10.97
N PHE A 69 3.94 10.28 11.40
CA PHE A 69 5.37 10.21 11.57
C PHE A 69 6.06 9.55 10.37
N VAL A 70 7.29 10.00 10.11
CA VAL A 70 8.20 9.42 9.11
C VAL A 70 9.59 9.27 9.72
N PHE A 71 10.34 8.28 9.26
CA PHE A 71 11.67 7.90 9.72
C PHE A 71 11.78 7.71 11.26
N PRO A 72 10.83 7.02 11.92
CA PRO A 72 10.88 6.88 13.37
C PRO A 72 12.13 6.08 13.80
N GLN A 73 12.93 6.65 14.69
CA GLN A 73 14.05 6.00 15.35
C GLN A 73 13.65 5.72 16.81
N ILE A 74 13.13 4.52 17.05
CA ILE A 74 12.72 4.05 18.37
C ILE A 74 13.61 2.87 18.73
N ASN A 75 14.68 3.16 19.48
CA ASN A 75 15.70 2.19 19.88
C ASN A 75 16.59 2.80 20.98
N TRP A 76 17.46 1.98 21.56
CA TRP A 76 18.35 2.39 22.65
C TRP A 76 19.66 3.06 22.19
N ASN A 77 19.81 3.38 20.91
CA ASN A 77 21.03 4.03 20.39
C ASN A 77 21.11 5.51 20.79
N PRO A 78 22.31 6.12 20.76
CA PRO A 78 22.48 7.55 21.01
C PRO A 78 21.65 8.42 20.05
N LYS A 79 20.95 9.43 20.60
CA LYS A 79 19.97 10.23 19.84
C LYS A 79 20.63 11.12 18.79
N GLY A 80 21.87 11.56 19.03
CA GLY A 80 22.63 12.38 18.07
C GLY A 80 22.78 11.70 16.71
N ASN A 81 23.12 10.40 16.70
CA ASN A 81 23.26 9.61 15.48
C ASN A 81 21.91 9.26 14.85
N ASN A 82 20.92 8.88 15.65
CA ASN A 82 19.56 8.62 15.15
C ASN A 82 18.99 9.85 14.44
N ILE A 83 19.14 11.03 15.02
CA ILE A 83 18.68 12.29 14.42
C ILE A 83 19.47 12.63 13.16
N LYS A 84 20.78 12.38 13.15
CA LYS A 84 21.60 12.55 11.93
C LYS A 84 21.08 11.68 10.79
N GLN A 85 20.70 10.43 11.07
CA GLN A 85 20.10 9.54 10.09
C GLN A 85 18.73 10.05 9.62
N ILE A 86 17.87 10.51 10.53
CA ILE A 86 16.58 11.11 10.19
C ILE A 86 16.76 12.30 9.24
N ILE A 87 17.65 13.24 9.58
CA ILE A 87 17.90 14.45 8.78
C ILE A 87 18.42 14.07 7.39
N SER A 88 19.33 13.10 7.31
CA SER A 88 19.90 12.60 6.06
C SER A 88 18.83 11.93 5.19
N SER A 89 18.02 11.04 5.77
CA SER A 89 16.95 10.31 5.07
C SER A 89 15.85 11.25 4.58
N ALA A 90 15.53 12.27 5.38
CA ALA A 90 14.61 13.35 5.01
C ALA A 90 15.22 14.33 3.99
N GLN A 91 16.52 14.23 3.68
CA GLN A 91 17.24 15.11 2.77
C GLN A 91 17.04 16.59 3.14
N LEU A 92 17.15 16.89 4.43
CA LEU A 92 16.99 18.23 5.01
C LEU A 92 18.31 18.76 5.59
N ARG A 93 18.33 20.06 5.92
CA ARG A 93 19.44 20.68 6.65
C ARG A 93 19.09 20.76 8.13
N PRO A 94 20.07 20.63 9.05
CA PRO A 94 19.85 20.78 10.49
C PRO A 94 19.10 22.07 10.85
N ALA A 95 19.44 23.21 10.21
CA ALA A 95 18.76 24.51 10.42
C ALA A 95 17.26 24.53 10.12
N ASN A 96 16.71 23.51 9.45
CA ASN A 96 15.28 23.39 9.16
C ASN A 96 14.58 22.34 10.05
N VAL A 97 15.24 21.87 11.11
CA VAL A 97 14.78 20.81 11.99
C VAL A 97 14.76 21.29 13.44
N LEU A 98 13.68 20.96 14.15
CA LEU A 98 13.54 21.11 15.60
C LEU A 98 13.54 19.73 16.25
N PHE A 99 14.30 19.56 17.33
CA PHE A 99 14.25 18.40 18.22
C PHE A 99 13.70 18.81 19.59
N LEU A 100 12.77 18.00 20.11
CA LEU A 100 12.12 18.18 21.41
C LEU A 100 12.44 17.00 22.33
N ASP A 101 12.95 17.27 23.52
CA ASP A 101 13.35 16.28 24.53
C ASP A 101 13.36 16.96 25.91
N ASP A 102 12.90 16.27 26.95
CA ASP A 102 12.95 16.75 28.35
C ASP A 102 14.37 16.68 28.94
N ASN A 103 15.21 15.80 28.40
CA ASN A 103 16.54 15.56 28.91
C ASN A 103 17.59 16.45 28.23
N HIS A 104 18.08 17.45 28.96
CA HIS A 104 19.13 18.38 28.53
C HIS A 104 20.42 17.71 28.00
N LEU A 105 20.77 16.50 28.48
CA LEU A 105 21.94 15.77 27.97
C LEU A 105 21.70 15.25 26.54
N ASN A 106 20.49 14.77 26.23
CA ASN A 106 20.12 14.38 24.88
C ASN A 106 20.14 15.60 23.94
N LEU A 107 19.64 16.76 24.40
CA LEU A 107 19.68 18.01 23.63
C LEU A 107 21.13 18.41 23.28
N ALA A 108 22.02 18.43 24.26
CA ALA A 108 23.43 18.78 24.05
C ALA A 108 24.15 17.78 23.12
N GLU A 109 23.87 16.48 23.26
CA GLU A 109 24.38 15.45 22.35
C GLU A 109 23.94 15.73 20.90
N VAL A 110 22.66 16.03 20.70
CA VAL A 110 22.08 16.26 19.38
C VAL A 110 22.66 17.52 18.72
N GLU A 111 22.85 18.61 19.47
CA GLU A 111 23.52 19.82 18.99
C GLU A 111 24.96 19.56 18.54
N PHE A 112 25.69 18.74 19.30
CA PHE A 112 27.08 18.39 18.98
C PHE A 112 27.20 17.63 17.65
N TYR A 113 26.37 16.59 17.45
CA TYR A 113 26.42 15.77 16.23
C TYR A 113 25.73 16.41 15.01
N ASN A 114 24.82 17.36 15.23
CA ASN A 114 23.99 17.97 14.19
C ASN A 114 24.08 19.50 14.23
N GLN A 115 25.28 20.03 13.97
CA GLN A 115 25.55 21.47 14.03
C GLN A 115 24.51 22.30 13.26
N GLY A 116 23.91 23.27 13.95
CA GLY A 116 22.88 24.16 13.41
C GLY A 116 21.45 23.64 13.55
N ILE A 117 21.22 22.47 14.15
CA ILE A 117 19.88 22.01 14.55
C ILE A 117 19.29 22.91 15.64
N HIS A 118 17.96 23.00 15.69
CA HIS A 118 17.26 23.60 16.82
C HIS A 118 16.83 22.54 17.84
N THR A 119 17.03 22.81 19.11
CA THR A 119 16.73 21.93 20.27
C THR A 119 15.93 22.73 21.29
N LYS A 120 14.87 22.13 21.84
CA LYS A 120 14.00 22.76 22.84
C LYS A 120 13.48 21.73 23.84
N GLU A 121 13.26 22.19 25.07
CA GLU A 121 12.53 21.43 26.09
C GLU A 121 11.02 21.44 25.81
N PRO A 122 10.23 20.57 26.48
CA PRO A 122 8.79 20.42 26.21
C PRO A 122 7.94 21.69 26.50
N ASP A 123 8.43 22.62 27.30
CA ASP A 123 7.76 23.89 27.60
C ASP A 123 7.52 24.74 26.34
N PHE A 124 8.44 24.65 25.37
CA PHE A 124 8.34 25.35 24.10
C PHE A 124 7.20 24.85 23.20
N ILE A 125 6.64 23.65 23.45
CA ILE A 125 5.59 23.07 22.59
C ILE A 125 4.38 24.00 22.47
N GLN A 126 4.01 24.69 23.55
CA GLN A 126 2.88 25.62 23.56
C GLN A 126 3.11 26.86 22.68
N GLU A 127 4.37 27.21 22.39
CA GLU A 127 4.74 28.35 21.56
C GLU A 127 4.71 28.01 20.05
N ILE A 128 4.83 26.73 19.68
CA ILE A 128 4.95 26.27 18.29
C ILE A 128 3.80 26.78 17.42
N SER A 129 2.56 26.71 17.93
CA SER A 129 1.36 27.14 17.19
C SER A 129 1.37 28.62 16.80
N LYS A 130 2.04 29.47 17.60
CA LYS A 130 2.08 30.93 17.43
C LYS A 130 3.37 31.42 16.78
N HIS A 131 4.39 30.58 16.70
CA HIS A 131 5.71 30.98 16.26
C HIS A 131 5.83 30.96 14.72
N LYS A 132 6.29 32.08 14.12
CA LYS A 132 6.34 32.29 12.66
C LYS A 132 7.14 31.23 11.89
N ALA A 133 8.11 30.60 12.52
CA ALA A 133 8.89 29.53 11.91
C ALA A 133 8.06 28.28 11.53
N PHE A 134 6.88 28.09 12.15
CA PHE A 134 5.98 26.95 11.96
C PHE A 134 4.70 27.32 11.20
N SER A 135 4.65 28.48 10.55
CA SER A 135 3.45 28.89 9.80
C SER A 135 3.11 27.94 8.65
N GLY A 136 4.13 27.35 8.00
CA GLY A 136 3.92 26.42 6.87
C GLY A 136 3.07 27.01 5.74
N LYS A 137 2.39 26.13 4.99
CA LYS A 137 1.37 26.48 3.99
C LYS A 137 0.27 25.43 4.03
N ASP A 138 -0.94 25.77 3.60
CA ASP A 138 -2.03 24.79 3.49
C ASP A 138 -1.58 23.55 2.70
N ASP A 139 -1.66 22.42 3.38
CA ASP A 139 -1.41 21.06 2.90
C ASP A 139 -2.40 20.12 3.61
N THR A 140 -3.67 20.54 3.70
CA THR A 140 -4.76 19.73 4.27
C THR A 140 -4.92 18.36 3.61
N ALA A 141 -4.47 18.21 2.36
CA ALA A 141 -4.38 16.93 1.64
C ALA A 141 -3.20 16.04 2.09
N LEU A 142 -2.35 16.52 3.00
CA LEU A 142 -1.16 15.84 3.52
C LEU A 142 -0.18 15.38 2.43
N SER A 143 -0.12 16.12 1.32
CA SER A 143 0.68 15.77 0.15
C SER A 143 2.17 15.72 0.48
N ARG A 144 2.64 16.61 1.37
CA ARG A 144 4.03 16.62 1.81
C ARG A 144 4.35 15.42 2.68
N LEU A 145 3.46 15.05 3.60
CA LEU A 145 3.63 13.85 4.42
C LEU A 145 3.72 12.60 3.54
N GLN A 146 2.84 12.45 2.57
CA GLN A 146 2.88 11.35 1.60
C GLN A 146 4.22 11.30 0.87
N GLN A 147 4.73 12.44 0.39
CA GLN A 147 6.03 12.52 -0.29
C GLN A 147 7.22 12.14 0.60
N TYR A 148 7.15 12.39 1.91
CA TYR A 148 8.19 11.92 2.83
C TYR A 148 8.05 10.43 3.20
N LYS A 149 6.83 9.88 3.18
CA LYS A 149 6.63 8.42 3.29
C LYS A 149 7.21 7.67 2.10
N ILE A 150 7.09 8.23 0.89
CA ILE A 150 7.77 7.70 -0.31
C ILE A 150 9.28 7.63 -0.08
N LEU A 151 9.90 8.69 0.45
CA LEU A 151 11.33 8.69 0.78
C LEU A 151 11.68 7.65 1.86
N GLU A 152 10.84 7.48 2.88
CA GLU A 152 11.05 6.46 3.92
C GLU A 152 11.01 5.04 3.35
N GLU A 153 10.02 4.74 2.50
CA GLU A 153 9.89 3.45 1.83
C GLU A 153 11.10 3.19 0.93
N LYS A 154 11.56 4.23 0.21
CA LYS A 154 12.72 4.17 -0.66
C LYS A 154 14.02 3.87 0.08
N GLU A 155 14.26 4.51 1.22
CA GLU A 155 15.45 4.25 2.03
C GLU A 155 15.46 2.81 2.58
N LYS A 156 14.31 2.30 3.05
CA LYS A 156 14.17 0.90 3.48
C LYS A 156 14.44 -0.09 2.35
N GLU A 157 13.92 0.21 1.16
CA GLU A 157 14.11 -0.65 0.01
C GLU A 157 15.57 -0.65 -0.47
N LYS A 158 16.22 0.52 -0.44
CA LYS A 158 17.63 0.68 -0.84
C LYS A 158 18.58 -0.22 -0.05
N GLU A 159 18.29 -0.52 1.22
CA GLU A 159 19.09 -1.45 2.04
C GLU A 159 19.16 -2.88 1.46
N HIS A 160 18.23 -3.25 0.58
CA HIS A 160 18.19 -4.57 -0.07
C HIS A 160 19.02 -4.65 -1.35
N PHE A 161 19.62 -3.54 -1.79
CA PHE A 161 20.42 -3.44 -3.01
C PHE A 161 21.88 -3.18 -2.67
N SER A 162 22.78 -3.97 -3.25
CA SER A 162 24.23 -3.76 -3.13
C SER A 162 24.77 -2.67 -4.07
N ASP A 163 23.99 -2.32 -5.10
CA ASP A 163 24.33 -1.30 -6.09
C ASP A 163 23.20 -0.27 -6.25
N ASN A 164 23.57 1.00 -6.17
CA ASN A 164 22.65 2.12 -6.32
C ASN A 164 22.14 2.27 -7.76
N ILE A 165 22.92 1.92 -8.77
CA ILE A 165 22.46 1.99 -10.17
C ILE A 165 21.35 0.97 -10.42
N HIS A 166 21.57 -0.28 -10.02
CA HIS A 166 20.55 -1.33 -10.12
C HIS A 166 19.26 -0.96 -9.38
N PHE A 167 19.37 -0.34 -8.21
CA PHE A 167 18.21 0.18 -7.47
C PHE A 167 17.43 1.27 -8.24
N LEU A 168 18.14 2.19 -8.91
CA LEU A 168 17.51 3.24 -9.70
C LEU A 168 16.83 2.67 -10.95
N GLU A 169 17.45 1.70 -11.62
CA GLU A 169 16.85 0.97 -12.74
C GLU A 169 15.57 0.24 -12.31
N SER A 170 15.58 -0.45 -11.17
CA SER A 170 14.40 -1.15 -10.65
C SER A 170 13.32 -0.21 -10.11
N SER A 171 13.65 1.07 -9.85
CA SER A 171 12.70 2.04 -9.31
C SER A 171 11.65 2.51 -10.34
N ASN A 172 11.84 2.22 -11.63
CA ASN A 172 10.90 2.55 -12.70
C ASN A 172 10.54 4.06 -12.73
N ILE A 173 11.57 4.90 -12.80
CA ILE A 173 11.45 6.36 -12.67
C ILE A 173 10.89 6.95 -13.96
N HIS A 174 9.76 7.64 -13.84
CA HIS A 174 9.08 8.33 -14.91
C HIS A 174 9.19 9.84 -14.73
N LEU A 175 9.59 10.53 -15.79
CA LEU A 175 9.72 11.98 -15.85
C LEU A 175 8.76 12.54 -16.90
N ALA A 176 8.05 13.61 -16.56
CA ALA A 176 7.27 14.37 -17.53
C ALA A 176 7.60 15.85 -17.45
N ILE A 177 7.56 16.47 -18.62
CA ILE A 177 7.88 17.88 -18.81
C ILE A 177 6.57 18.65 -18.98
N ILE A 178 6.39 19.67 -18.14
CA ILE A 178 5.22 20.53 -18.18
C ILE A 178 5.59 21.77 -18.97
N GLU A 179 4.86 22.00 -20.06
CA GLU A 179 5.03 23.16 -20.94
C GLU A 179 4.08 24.31 -20.57
N ASN A 180 2.84 23.98 -20.17
CA ASN A 180 1.89 25.00 -19.71
C ASN A 180 2.16 25.36 -18.24
N LEU A 181 2.92 26.44 -18.03
CA LEU A 181 3.37 26.86 -16.70
C LEU A 181 2.41 27.80 -15.97
N GLU A 182 1.45 28.39 -16.67
CA GLU A 182 0.51 29.38 -16.10
C GLU A 182 -0.29 28.81 -14.91
N PRO A 183 -0.87 27.59 -14.97
CA PRO A 183 -1.63 27.03 -13.85
C PRO A 183 -0.78 26.69 -12.62
N ILE A 184 0.55 26.60 -12.79
CA ILE A 184 1.48 26.11 -11.77
C ILE A 184 2.48 27.19 -11.34
N ILE A 185 2.25 28.45 -11.72
CA ILE A 185 3.17 29.56 -11.46
C ILE A 185 3.48 29.76 -9.97
N ASP A 186 2.48 29.62 -9.10
CA ASP A 186 2.67 29.73 -7.65
C ASP A 186 3.57 28.62 -7.10
N ARG A 187 3.47 27.43 -7.68
CA ARG A 187 4.33 26.29 -7.33
C ARG A 187 5.76 26.49 -7.82
N ILE A 188 5.94 27.03 -9.02
CA ILE A 188 7.26 27.38 -9.57
C ILE A 188 7.92 28.47 -8.72
N HIS A 189 7.20 29.55 -8.41
CA HIS A 189 7.69 30.63 -7.54
C HIS A 189 8.09 30.10 -6.16
N GLU A 190 7.29 29.20 -5.59
CA GLU A 190 7.65 28.54 -4.34
C GLU A 190 8.94 27.71 -4.49
N LEU A 191 9.05 26.90 -5.54
CA LEU A 191 10.20 26.05 -5.77
C LEU A 191 11.47 26.89 -5.95
N ILE A 192 11.39 27.98 -6.72
CA ILE A 192 12.48 28.95 -6.91
C ILE A 192 12.93 29.52 -5.58
N ASN A 193 12.01 29.87 -4.67
CA ASN A 193 12.33 30.59 -3.44
C ASN A 193 12.63 29.70 -2.22
N ARG A 194 12.12 28.46 -2.16
CA ARG A 194 12.34 27.53 -1.03
C ARG A 194 13.46 26.53 -1.24
N THR A 195 13.86 26.31 -2.49
CA THR A 195 14.92 25.34 -2.82
C THR A 195 16.28 25.97 -2.58
N ASN A 196 17.06 25.36 -1.68
CA ASN A 196 18.42 25.80 -1.37
C ASN A 196 19.45 24.78 -1.84
N GLN A 197 19.31 23.51 -1.49
CA GLN A 197 20.34 22.49 -1.75
C GLN A 197 20.56 22.16 -3.23
N ILE A 198 19.52 22.28 -4.07
CA ILE A 198 19.58 22.00 -5.51
C ILE A 198 19.01 23.16 -6.30
N ASN A 199 19.35 24.39 -5.92
CA ASN A 199 19.16 25.57 -6.76
C ASN A 199 20.54 26.03 -7.22
N TYR A 200 20.86 25.81 -8.49
CA TYR A 200 22.21 25.99 -9.01
C TYR A 200 22.58 27.47 -9.22
N THR A 201 21.61 28.32 -9.56
CA THR A 201 21.87 29.75 -9.81
C THR A 201 21.58 30.62 -8.58
N LYS A 202 20.81 30.12 -7.61
CA LYS A 202 20.36 30.80 -6.38
C LYS A 202 19.60 32.11 -6.63
N LYS A 203 19.27 32.43 -7.88
CA LYS A 203 18.50 33.61 -8.25
C LYS A 203 17.10 33.48 -7.69
N ARG A 204 16.74 34.40 -6.80
CA ARG A 204 15.39 34.57 -6.26
C ARG A 204 14.72 35.65 -7.07
N ILE A 205 13.45 35.43 -7.36
CA ILE A 205 12.62 36.37 -8.08
C ILE A 205 11.26 36.43 -7.41
N ASP A 206 10.61 37.58 -7.51
CA ASP A 206 9.23 37.73 -7.10
C ASP A 206 8.26 37.16 -8.16
N LYS A 207 6.97 37.21 -7.86
CA LYS A 207 5.93 36.65 -8.74
C LYS A 207 5.81 37.44 -10.06
N ASN A 208 5.98 38.77 -10.04
CA ASN A 208 5.88 39.60 -11.24
C ASN A 208 7.07 39.35 -12.17
N GLU A 209 8.27 39.23 -11.62
CA GLU A 209 9.48 38.88 -12.35
C GLU A 209 9.35 37.49 -12.99
N LEU A 210 8.79 36.51 -12.27
CA LEU A 210 8.50 35.19 -12.82
C LEU A 210 7.50 35.26 -13.97
N GLU A 211 6.40 36.01 -13.83
CA GLU A 211 5.42 36.19 -14.91
C GLU A 211 6.05 36.80 -16.16
N GLN A 212 6.95 37.77 -16.01
CA GLN A 212 7.68 38.37 -17.12
C GLN A 212 8.63 37.37 -17.78
N LEU A 213 9.35 36.58 -16.98
CA LEU A 213 10.24 35.52 -17.47
C LEU A 213 9.46 34.48 -18.30
N LEU A 214 8.31 34.04 -17.82
CA LEU A 214 7.46 33.05 -18.50
C LEU A 214 6.84 33.57 -19.80
N LYS A 215 6.61 34.89 -19.92
CA LYS A 215 6.08 35.55 -21.13
C LYS A 215 7.16 35.88 -22.16
N SER A 216 8.44 35.85 -21.78
CA SER A 216 9.54 36.21 -22.67
C SER A 216 9.75 35.16 -23.77
N THR A 217 9.88 35.63 -25.02
CA THR A 217 10.21 34.77 -26.16
C THR A 217 11.70 34.42 -26.23
N ASP A 218 12.56 35.03 -25.41
CA ASP A 218 14.01 34.74 -25.37
C ASP A 218 14.33 33.46 -24.58
N TYR A 219 13.43 33.07 -23.68
CA TYR A 219 13.61 31.93 -22.79
C TYR A 219 12.73 30.75 -23.20
N GLU A 220 13.27 29.54 -23.02
CA GLU A 220 12.49 28.33 -22.90
C GLU A 220 12.35 28.01 -21.41
N CYS A 221 11.12 28.05 -20.90
CA CYS A 221 10.83 27.71 -19.51
C CYS A 221 10.02 26.43 -19.48
N LYS A 222 10.46 25.44 -18.69
CA LYS A 222 9.69 24.22 -18.44
C LYS A 222 9.78 23.81 -16.98
N ALA A 223 8.76 23.13 -16.50
CA ALA A 223 8.74 22.48 -15.20
C ALA A 223 8.83 20.96 -15.37
N VAL A 224 9.30 20.29 -14.34
CA VAL A 224 9.53 18.85 -14.35
C VAL A 224 8.73 18.22 -13.21
N LYS A 225 7.95 17.19 -13.53
CA LYS A 225 7.32 16.32 -12.54
C LYS A 225 7.89 14.91 -12.65
N VAL A 226 7.93 14.22 -11.52
CA VAL A 226 8.54 12.89 -11.40
C VAL A 226 7.65 11.97 -10.58
N LYS A 227 7.56 10.71 -11.01
CA LYS A 227 7.04 9.60 -10.22
C LYS A 227 7.98 8.40 -10.36
N ASP A 228 7.99 7.53 -9.37
CA ASP A 228 8.63 6.22 -9.45
C ASP A 228 7.68 5.16 -8.88
N ARG A 229 8.17 3.92 -8.70
CA ARG A 229 7.32 2.83 -8.17
C ARG A 229 6.80 3.07 -6.76
N PHE A 230 7.44 3.96 -5.99
CA PHE A 230 7.06 4.26 -4.61
C PHE A 230 5.99 5.38 -4.55
N GLY A 231 5.89 6.21 -5.59
CA GLY A 231 4.79 7.16 -5.76
C GLY A 231 5.14 8.44 -6.50
N GLU A 232 4.26 9.44 -6.41
CA GLU A 232 4.43 10.73 -7.09
C GLU A 232 5.16 11.77 -6.21
N TYR A 233 6.21 12.37 -6.78
CA TYR A 233 6.95 13.46 -6.14
C TYR A 233 6.34 14.84 -6.42
N GLY A 234 5.40 14.90 -7.38
CA GLY A 234 4.80 16.11 -7.91
C GLY A 234 5.76 16.93 -8.77
N ILE A 235 5.54 18.25 -8.83
CA ILE A 235 6.45 19.18 -9.51
C ILE A 235 7.71 19.32 -8.66
N VAL A 236 8.81 18.79 -9.20
CA VAL A 236 10.11 18.73 -8.57
C VAL A 236 11.16 19.60 -9.22
N GLY A 237 10.99 20.06 -10.46
CA GLY A 237 12.01 20.84 -11.15
C GLY A 237 11.47 22.03 -11.91
N PHE A 238 12.32 23.03 -12.12
CA PHE A 238 12.07 24.16 -13.02
C PHE A 238 13.38 24.60 -13.67
N TYR A 239 13.33 24.92 -14.96
CA TYR A 239 14.41 25.59 -15.66
C TYR A 239 13.92 26.73 -16.54
N ALA A 240 14.80 27.71 -16.75
CA ALA A 240 14.67 28.77 -17.73
C ALA A 240 15.96 28.86 -18.53
N LEU A 241 15.92 28.46 -19.80
CA LEU A 241 17.05 28.43 -20.73
C LEU A 241 16.97 29.62 -21.70
N HIS A 242 17.98 30.48 -21.70
CA HIS A 242 18.09 31.55 -22.68
C HIS A 242 18.52 30.97 -24.03
N LYS A 243 17.62 30.98 -25.03
CA LYS A 243 17.79 30.24 -26.30
C LYS A 243 19.01 30.68 -27.11
N SER A 244 19.20 31.98 -27.29
CA SER A 244 20.31 32.51 -28.10
C SER A 244 21.68 32.40 -27.43
N LYS A 245 21.75 32.42 -26.10
CA LYS A 245 23.00 32.30 -25.34
C LYS A 245 23.34 30.86 -24.94
N ASN A 246 22.38 29.93 -25.11
CA ASN A 246 22.43 28.57 -24.60
C ASN A 246 22.85 28.52 -23.11
N GLN A 247 22.20 29.33 -22.27
CA GLN A 247 22.57 29.54 -20.86
C GLN A 247 21.35 29.42 -19.94
N LEU A 248 21.49 28.65 -18.86
CA LEU A 248 20.47 28.49 -17.83
C LEU A 248 20.47 29.69 -16.86
N GLU A 249 19.34 30.39 -16.82
CA GLU A 249 19.08 31.49 -15.89
C GLU A 249 18.52 30.95 -14.56
N HIS A 250 17.63 29.97 -14.65
CA HIS A 250 17.16 29.16 -13.54
C HIS A 250 17.38 27.69 -13.86
N PHE A 251 17.91 26.95 -12.89
CA PHE A 251 17.99 25.49 -12.92
C PHE A 251 17.94 25.01 -11.48
N LEU A 252 16.85 24.36 -11.11
CA LEU A 252 16.63 23.97 -9.72
C LEU A 252 15.66 22.80 -9.58
N PHE A 253 15.89 22.00 -8.53
CA PHE A 253 15.12 20.80 -8.23
C PHE A 253 14.81 20.68 -6.73
N SER A 254 13.70 20.02 -6.40
CA SER A 254 13.30 19.73 -5.04
C SER A 254 14.33 18.82 -4.40
N CYS A 255 14.63 19.04 -3.11
CA CYS A 255 15.46 18.12 -2.37
C CYS A 255 14.88 16.69 -2.36
N ARG A 256 13.58 16.50 -2.55
CA ARG A 256 12.94 15.16 -2.53
C ARG A 256 13.19 14.32 -3.79
N SER A 257 13.66 14.93 -4.88
CA SER A 257 14.12 14.18 -6.07
C SER A 257 15.64 14.00 -6.09
N MET A 258 16.32 14.36 -4.99
CA MET A 258 17.77 14.23 -4.86
C MET A 258 18.18 12.77 -4.96
N ASN A 259 19.34 12.52 -5.57
CA ASN A 259 19.94 11.18 -5.75
C ASN A 259 19.17 10.24 -6.69
N ILE A 260 18.15 10.74 -7.39
CA ILE A 260 17.45 10.00 -8.45
C ILE A 260 18.09 10.28 -9.83
N GLY A 261 18.83 11.38 -9.96
CA GLY A 261 19.53 11.78 -11.19
C GLY A 261 18.69 12.66 -12.13
N VAL A 262 17.55 13.18 -11.68
CA VAL A 262 16.62 14.00 -12.48
C VAL A 262 17.32 15.27 -12.99
N GLU A 263 18.08 15.93 -12.12
CA GLU A 263 18.86 17.12 -12.45
C GLU A 263 19.92 16.85 -13.52
N GLN A 264 20.64 15.73 -13.42
CA GLN A 264 21.67 15.35 -14.38
C GLN A 264 21.03 14.92 -15.71
N TYR A 265 19.92 14.18 -15.68
CA TYR A 265 19.16 13.81 -16.88
C TYR A 265 18.67 15.04 -17.63
N MET A 266 18.08 16.03 -16.93
CA MET A 266 17.62 17.26 -17.56
C MET A 266 18.78 18.09 -18.12
N TYR A 267 19.91 18.14 -17.41
CA TYR A 267 21.09 18.85 -17.89
C TYR A 267 21.67 18.22 -19.17
N ALA A 268 21.72 16.90 -19.23
CA ALA A 268 22.10 16.14 -20.42
C ALA A 268 21.09 16.32 -21.57
N LYS A 269 19.78 16.26 -21.29
CA LYS A 269 18.72 16.45 -22.29
C LYS A 269 18.80 17.83 -22.96
N LEU A 270 19.18 18.85 -22.19
CA LEU A 270 19.39 20.21 -22.70
C LEU A 270 20.74 20.38 -23.42
N ASN A 271 21.50 19.30 -23.60
CA ASN A 271 22.84 19.29 -24.20
C ASN A 271 23.85 20.18 -23.45
N PHE A 272 23.84 20.08 -22.12
CA PHE A 272 24.82 20.70 -21.22
C PHE A 272 25.00 22.21 -21.44
N PRO A 273 23.92 23.02 -21.36
CA PRO A 273 23.98 24.47 -21.58
C PRO A 273 24.84 25.16 -20.51
N GLY A 274 25.29 26.39 -20.79
CA GLY A 274 26.07 27.15 -19.82
C GLY A 274 25.30 27.37 -18.52
N LEU A 275 25.91 27.07 -17.37
CA LEU A 275 25.30 27.23 -16.04
C LEU A 275 26.24 27.99 -15.11
N LYS A 276 25.84 29.20 -14.69
CA LYS A 276 26.61 29.98 -13.70
C LYS A 276 26.23 29.53 -12.29
N ARG A 277 26.97 28.56 -11.75
CA ARG A 277 26.78 28.06 -10.38
C ARG A 277 27.08 29.16 -9.35
N VAL A 278 26.20 29.31 -8.36
CA VAL A 278 26.38 30.24 -7.23
C VAL A 278 26.31 29.48 -5.91
N GLY A 279 27.41 29.49 -5.16
CA GLY A 279 27.53 28.84 -3.86
C GLY A 279 27.47 27.31 -3.91
N ASP A 280 27.30 26.71 -2.74
CA ASP A 280 27.29 25.26 -2.59
C ASP A 280 25.92 24.66 -2.98
N VAL A 281 25.98 23.57 -3.73
CA VAL A 281 24.85 22.70 -4.06
C VAL A 281 25.25 21.27 -3.68
N THR A 282 24.26 20.49 -3.27
CA THR A 282 24.47 19.14 -2.74
C THR A 282 24.75 18.10 -3.83
N VAL A 283 24.29 18.35 -5.07
CA VAL A 283 24.52 17.49 -6.22
C VAL A 283 25.36 18.24 -7.23
N GLU A 284 26.45 17.62 -7.70
CA GLU A 284 27.28 18.17 -8.77
C GLU A 284 26.80 17.67 -10.13
N LEU A 285 26.76 18.58 -11.11
CA LEU A 285 26.46 18.25 -12.49
C LEU A 285 27.75 18.08 -13.27
N ASN A 286 27.74 17.20 -14.27
CA ASN A 286 28.84 17.04 -15.19
C ASN A 286 28.36 16.98 -16.65
N SER A 287 29.30 17.11 -17.58
CA SER A 287 29.05 17.18 -19.02
C SER A 287 29.11 15.82 -19.74
N LYS A 288 29.08 14.71 -19.00
CA LYS A 288 29.28 13.36 -19.54
C LYS A 288 28.13 12.42 -19.23
N ASP A 289 27.65 12.42 -17.99
CA ASP A 289 26.72 11.43 -17.48
C ASP A 289 25.32 11.64 -18.03
N GLN A 290 24.70 10.54 -18.44
CA GLN A 290 23.34 10.50 -18.96
C GLN A 290 22.58 9.37 -18.24
N PRO A 291 21.81 9.70 -17.18
CA PRO A 291 21.02 8.73 -16.44
C PRO A 291 20.06 7.96 -17.36
N HIS A 292 20.34 6.68 -17.64
CA HIS A 292 19.54 5.87 -18.56
C HIS A 292 18.32 5.22 -17.91
N TRP A 293 18.26 5.21 -16.57
CA TRP A 293 17.16 4.66 -15.77
C TRP A 293 15.94 5.59 -15.66
N ILE A 294 15.99 6.78 -16.26
CA ILE A 294 14.86 7.74 -16.27
C ILE A 294 14.14 7.63 -17.60
N MET A 295 12.86 7.27 -17.54
CA MET A 295 11.99 7.21 -18.70
C MET A 295 11.17 8.49 -18.83
N GLU A 296 11.32 9.19 -19.95
CA GLU A 296 10.45 10.31 -20.27
C GLU A 296 9.12 9.82 -20.85
N VAL A 297 8.02 10.32 -20.29
CA VAL A 297 6.68 9.98 -20.72
C VAL A 297 5.86 11.23 -21.00
N ASN A 298 4.86 11.07 -21.86
CA ASN A 298 3.86 12.09 -22.07
C ASN A 298 3.14 12.36 -20.74
N ASP A 299 2.85 13.64 -20.50
CA ASP A 299 2.33 14.12 -19.23
C ASP A 299 1.20 13.22 -18.68
N TRP A 300 1.45 12.57 -17.53
CA TRP A 300 0.43 11.79 -16.83
C TRP A 300 -0.65 12.68 -16.15
N THR A 301 -0.70 13.99 -16.46
CA THR A 301 -1.78 14.90 -16.01
C THR A 301 -3.02 14.86 -16.89
N ASN A 302 -3.01 14.12 -18.01
CA ASN A 302 -4.23 13.80 -18.75
C ASN A 302 -5.23 12.92 -17.96
N ASP A 303 -4.90 12.55 -16.72
CA ASP A 303 -5.79 11.88 -15.77
C ASP A 303 -6.63 12.83 -14.90
N ASN A 304 -6.48 14.17 -14.99
CA ASN A 304 -7.14 15.10 -14.05
C ASN A 304 -8.34 15.92 -14.59
N GLN A 305 -9.02 15.48 -15.66
CA GLN A 305 -10.42 15.87 -15.93
C GLN A 305 -11.29 14.73 -16.49
N LYS A 306 -11.10 13.51 -16.00
CA LYS A 306 -12.18 12.52 -15.91
C LYS A 306 -12.11 11.79 -14.57
N HIS A 307 -12.64 12.41 -13.52
CA HIS A 307 -13.42 11.65 -12.55
C HIS A 307 -14.67 11.10 -13.26
N SER A 308 -14.45 10.06 -14.07
CA SER A 308 -15.35 8.93 -14.35
C SER A 308 -14.79 8.10 -15.51
N SER A 309 -14.00 7.07 -15.18
CA SER A 309 -14.38 5.71 -15.53
C SER A 309 -13.73 4.73 -14.54
N SER A 310 -14.40 4.56 -13.39
CA SER A 310 -14.22 3.54 -12.35
C SER A 310 -12.78 3.13 -11.99
N SER A 311 -12.26 3.64 -10.88
CA SER A 311 -11.31 2.85 -10.08
C SER A 311 -11.92 1.46 -9.92
N THR A 312 -11.16 0.43 -10.30
CA THR A 312 -11.70 -0.93 -10.25
C THR A 312 -11.77 -1.36 -8.81
N LYS A 313 -13.00 -1.55 -8.33
CA LYS A 313 -13.25 -2.00 -6.97
C LYS A 313 -12.95 -3.48 -6.89
N ILE A 314 -11.93 -3.85 -6.13
CA ILE A 314 -11.62 -5.26 -5.89
C ILE A 314 -11.89 -5.62 -4.44
N LEU A 315 -12.40 -6.82 -4.22
CA LEU A 315 -12.44 -7.41 -2.88
C LEU A 315 -11.34 -8.47 -2.80
N LEU A 316 -10.34 -8.24 -1.94
CA LEU A 316 -9.29 -9.22 -1.64
C LEU A 316 -9.66 -10.01 -0.38
N LYS A 317 -9.89 -11.31 -0.55
CA LYS A 317 -10.33 -12.22 0.51
C LYS A 317 -9.35 -13.37 0.72
N GLY A 318 -9.02 -13.67 1.97
CA GLY A 318 -8.14 -14.80 2.31
C GLY A 318 -7.60 -14.73 3.75
N ALA A 319 -6.41 -15.32 3.94
CA ALA A 319 -5.69 -15.24 5.20
C ALA A 319 -5.09 -13.83 5.43
N CYS A 320 -4.69 -13.53 6.68
CA CYS A 320 -4.22 -12.20 7.09
C CYS A 320 -2.88 -11.80 6.48
N ASP A 321 -2.09 -12.76 6.02
CA ASP A 321 -0.81 -12.56 5.34
C ASP A 321 -0.97 -11.82 4.00
N LEU A 322 -2.12 -11.98 3.32
CA LEU A 322 -2.47 -11.20 2.13
C LEU A 322 -2.60 -9.69 2.38
N ARG A 323 -2.63 -9.24 3.64
CA ARG A 323 -2.51 -7.83 3.97
C ARG A 323 -1.18 -7.24 3.48
N GLN A 324 -0.12 -8.06 3.44
CA GLN A 324 1.16 -7.67 2.86
C GLN A 324 1.03 -7.38 1.37
N MET A 325 0.26 -8.21 0.65
CA MET A 325 -0.02 -8.03 -0.77
C MET A 325 -0.88 -6.78 -1.04
N ALA A 326 -1.92 -6.52 -0.22
CA ALA A 326 -2.78 -5.35 -0.38
C ALA A 326 -2.04 -4.01 -0.30
N HIS A 327 -0.96 -3.96 0.48
CA HIS A 327 -0.10 -2.79 0.55
C HIS A 327 0.37 -2.40 -0.86
N TYR A 328 0.89 -3.36 -1.64
CA TYR A 328 1.39 -3.14 -3.01
C TYR A 328 0.29 -2.88 -4.05
N LEU A 329 -0.97 -3.23 -3.78
CA LEU A 329 -2.10 -2.97 -4.69
C LEU A 329 -2.66 -1.54 -4.56
N SER A 330 -2.38 -0.87 -3.44
CA SER A 330 -2.84 0.51 -3.18
C SER A 330 -2.26 1.57 -4.14
N TYR A 331 -1.30 1.18 -4.99
CA TYR A 331 -0.50 2.08 -5.84
C TYR A 331 -0.94 2.13 -7.32
N LYS A 332 -2.11 1.56 -7.70
CA LYS A 332 -2.50 1.31 -9.12
C LYS A 332 -3.94 1.68 -9.52
N ASP A 333 -4.53 2.74 -8.97
CA ASP A 333 -5.93 3.15 -9.26
C ASP A 333 -6.97 2.03 -9.04
N LEU A 334 -6.65 1.11 -8.12
CA LEU A 334 -7.53 0.07 -7.62
C LEU A 334 -8.14 0.54 -6.31
N GLU A 335 -9.46 0.41 -6.18
CA GLU A 335 -10.11 0.57 -4.89
C GLU A 335 -10.14 -0.82 -4.23
N VAL A 336 -9.17 -1.07 -3.36
CA VAL A 336 -8.99 -2.37 -2.71
C VAL A 336 -9.74 -2.39 -1.39
N ASP A 337 -10.81 -3.18 -1.32
CA ASP A 337 -11.42 -3.59 -0.05
C ASP A 337 -10.90 -4.97 0.34
N THR A 338 -10.87 -5.26 1.64
CA THR A 338 -10.26 -6.48 2.17
C THR A 338 -11.21 -7.20 3.10
N GLU A 339 -11.12 -8.53 3.10
CA GLU A 339 -11.83 -9.40 4.03
C GLU A 339 -10.93 -10.56 4.44
N TYR A 340 -10.18 -10.35 5.52
CA TYR A 340 -9.23 -11.33 6.04
C TYR A 340 -9.79 -12.13 7.21
N ASN A 341 -9.15 -13.26 7.49
CA ASN A 341 -9.27 -13.91 8.79
C ASN A 341 -8.73 -12.97 9.89
N ASN A 342 -9.52 -12.75 10.93
CA ASN A 342 -9.17 -11.93 12.09
C ASN A 342 -8.96 -12.80 13.32
N VAL A 343 -8.37 -12.24 14.38
CA VAL A 343 -8.29 -12.90 15.69
C VAL A 343 -9.46 -12.43 16.56
N ASN A 344 -10.20 -13.36 17.16
CA ASN A 344 -11.31 -13.05 18.04
C ASN A 344 -10.85 -12.68 19.47
N GLN A 345 -11.78 -12.24 20.31
CA GLN A 345 -11.52 -11.87 21.72
C GLN A 345 -10.93 -13.01 22.59
N ASN A 346 -11.06 -14.25 22.13
CA ASN A 346 -10.54 -15.45 22.77
C ASN A 346 -9.16 -15.88 22.22
N ASN A 347 -8.53 -15.04 21.41
CA ASN A 347 -7.23 -15.25 20.76
C ASN A 347 -7.24 -16.35 19.67
N HIS A 348 -8.37 -16.58 19.00
CA HIS A 348 -8.47 -17.56 17.93
C HIS A 348 -8.55 -16.94 16.53
N PRO A 349 -7.85 -17.49 15.53
CA PRO A 349 -8.03 -17.09 14.14
C PRO A 349 -9.41 -17.55 13.63
N ILE A 350 -10.21 -16.61 13.14
CA ILE A 350 -11.55 -16.86 12.64
C ILE A 350 -11.45 -17.25 11.16
N PRO A 351 -11.97 -18.42 10.74
CA PRO A 351 -11.78 -18.98 9.40
C PRO A 351 -12.75 -18.40 8.36
N LYS A 352 -12.91 -17.08 8.32
CA LYS A 352 -13.89 -16.37 7.46
C LYS A 352 -13.70 -16.65 5.97
N ALA A 353 -12.49 -16.99 5.55
CA ALA A 353 -12.17 -17.29 4.16
C ALA A 353 -12.50 -18.73 3.72
N HIS A 354 -12.81 -19.65 4.63
CA HIS A 354 -13.12 -21.04 4.26
C HIS A 354 -14.47 -21.14 3.54
N THR A 355 -14.56 -21.91 2.45
CA THR A 355 -15.79 -21.99 1.63
C THR A 355 -17.01 -22.51 2.42
N GLU A 356 -16.83 -23.47 3.33
CA GLU A 356 -17.92 -23.93 4.22
C GLU A 356 -18.54 -22.79 5.04
N ILE A 357 -17.73 -21.89 5.63
CA ILE A 357 -18.23 -20.73 6.39
C ILE A 357 -19.00 -19.77 5.47
N LEU A 358 -18.53 -19.56 4.23
CA LEU A 358 -19.20 -18.70 3.26
C LEU A 358 -20.52 -19.25 2.76
N LEU A 359 -20.64 -20.57 2.62
CA LEU A 359 -21.92 -21.17 2.26
C LEU A 359 -22.89 -21.10 3.44
N GLN A 360 -22.39 -21.33 4.65
CA GLN A 360 -23.16 -21.26 5.89
C GLN A 360 -23.60 -19.83 6.24
N SER A 361 -22.83 -18.80 5.88
CA SER A 361 -23.26 -17.40 6.07
C SER A 361 -24.56 -17.09 5.33
N GLU A 362 -24.85 -17.82 4.27
CA GLU A 362 -26.07 -17.67 3.47
C GLU A 362 -27.15 -18.70 3.83
N SER A 363 -26.77 -19.93 4.16
CA SER A 363 -27.72 -21.04 4.35
C SER A 363 -28.22 -21.19 5.79
N LEU A 364 -27.44 -20.80 6.81
CA LEU A 364 -27.86 -20.90 8.20
C LEU A 364 -28.76 -19.73 8.60
N ASP A 365 -29.82 -20.03 9.34
CA ASP A 365 -30.69 -19.03 9.94
C ASP A 365 -30.00 -18.30 11.11
N LYS A 366 -30.62 -17.21 11.58
CA LYS A 366 -30.03 -16.34 12.61
C LYS A 366 -29.87 -17.03 13.97
N GLU A 367 -30.79 -17.92 14.36
CA GLU A 367 -30.72 -18.60 15.65
C GLU A 367 -29.61 -19.65 15.63
N SER A 368 -29.53 -20.46 14.57
CA SER A 368 -28.43 -21.43 14.38
C SER A 368 -27.05 -20.76 14.42
N LYS A 369 -26.90 -19.60 13.77
CA LYS A 369 -25.64 -18.82 13.82
C LYS A 369 -25.31 -18.37 15.24
N LYS A 370 -26.30 -17.86 15.96
CA LYS A 370 -26.14 -17.36 17.33
C LYS A 370 -25.77 -18.49 18.30
N GLU A 371 -26.37 -19.66 18.13
CA GLU A 371 -26.06 -20.85 18.93
C GLU A 371 -24.62 -21.33 18.69
N LEU A 372 -24.17 -21.40 17.44
CA LEU A 372 -22.78 -21.75 17.11
C LEU A 372 -21.78 -20.76 17.72
N ILE A 373 -22.04 -19.46 17.59
CA ILE A 373 -21.17 -18.41 18.16
C ILE A 373 -21.12 -18.49 19.70
N ALA A 374 -22.23 -18.87 20.34
CA ALA A 374 -22.29 -19.00 21.80
C ALA A 374 -21.56 -20.25 22.32
N SER A 375 -21.58 -21.34 21.55
CA SER A 375 -21.06 -22.66 21.95
C SER A 375 -19.59 -22.87 21.59
N ILE A 376 -19.06 -22.15 20.61
CA ILE A 376 -17.74 -22.42 20.05
C ILE A 376 -16.79 -21.23 20.28
N PRO A 377 -15.79 -21.36 21.17
CA PRO A 377 -14.89 -20.28 21.58
C PRO A 377 -14.10 -19.61 20.45
N PHE A 378 -13.86 -20.33 19.37
CA PHE A 378 -13.10 -19.86 18.21
C PHE A 378 -13.96 -19.27 17.08
N LEU A 379 -15.27 -19.18 17.30
CA LEU A 379 -16.19 -18.41 16.45
C LEU A 379 -16.58 -17.11 17.16
N ASP A 380 -16.93 -16.09 16.39
CA ASP A 380 -17.45 -14.83 16.91
C ASP A 380 -18.57 -14.27 16.02
N GLN A 381 -19.13 -13.14 16.40
CA GLN A 381 -20.23 -12.50 15.66
C GLN A 381 -19.85 -12.17 14.21
N GLN A 382 -18.57 -11.99 13.91
CA GLN A 382 -18.11 -11.63 12.58
C GLN A 382 -17.91 -12.84 11.67
N VAL A 383 -17.92 -14.08 12.16
CA VAL A 383 -17.53 -15.26 11.35
C VAL A 383 -18.35 -15.43 10.08
N PHE A 384 -19.65 -15.11 10.14
CA PHE A 384 -20.58 -15.20 9.01
C PHE A 384 -20.73 -13.88 8.24
N ASP A 385 -20.02 -12.82 8.62
CA ASP A 385 -20.08 -11.54 7.91
C ASP A 385 -19.17 -11.59 6.68
N THR A 386 -19.77 -11.54 5.49
CA THR A 386 -19.02 -11.51 4.23
C THR A 386 -19.56 -10.50 3.22
N LYS A 387 -18.64 -9.81 2.55
CA LYS A 387 -18.89 -8.93 1.41
C LYS A 387 -18.76 -9.65 0.07
N LEU A 388 -18.36 -10.93 0.06
CA LEU A 388 -18.07 -11.70 -1.15
C LEU A 388 -19.24 -11.74 -2.13
N PHE A 389 -20.47 -11.90 -1.62
CA PHE A 389 -21.69 -11.95 -2.44
C PHE A 389 -22.24 -10.56 -2.81
N SER A 390 -21.63 -9.47 -2.33
CA SER A 390 -22.04 -8.10 -2.67
C SER A 390 -21.77 -7.80 -4.15
N ASN A 391 -22.61 -6.98 -4.78
CA ASN A 391 -22.41 -6.50 -6.14
C ASN A 391 -21.53 -5.23 -6.23
N ASN A 392 -21.00 -4.74 -5.10
CA ASN A 392 -20.25 -3.48 -5.01
C ASN A 392 -18.80 -3.54 -5.54
N TYR A 393 -18.37 -4.68 -6.08
CA TYR A 393 -17.00 -4.88 -6.55
C TYR A 393 -17.00 -5.37 -8.00
N ASP A 394 -16.02 -4.92 -8.77
CA ASP A 394 -15.83 -5.28 -10.17
C ASP A 394 -15.14 -6.63 -10.33
N ILE A 395 -14.22 -6.97 -9.40
CA ILE A 395 -13.46 -8.22 -9.40
C ILE A 395 -13.37 -8.75 -7.96
N LEU A 396 -13.54 -10.06 -7.81
CA LEU A 396 -13.25 -10.77 -6.56
C LEU A 396 -11.87 -11.42 -6.68
N VAL A 397 -10.99 -11.17 -5.71
CA VAL A 397 -9.71 -11.88 -5.56
C VAL A 397 -9.80 -12.73 -4.31
N TYR A 398 -9.70 -14.05 -4.46
CA TYR A 398 -10.04 -14.98 -3.39
C TYR A 398 -9.00 -16.09 -3.24
N SER A 399 -8.29 -16.10 -2.12
CA SER A 399 -7.35 -17.18 -1.78
C SER A 399 -8.07 -18.38 -1.17
N LEU A 400 -7.79 -19.56 -1.70
CA LEU A 400 -8.31 -20.85 -1.22
C LEU A 400 -7.36 -21.56 -0.26
N LEU A 401 -6.28 -20.88 0.17
CA LEU A 401 -5.27 -21.47 1.04
C LEU A 401 -5.85 -21.98 2.36
N ILE A 402 -6.88 -21.32 2.88
CA ILE A 402 -7.59 -21.73 4.08
C ILE A 402 -8.35 -23.04 3.88
N ASP A 403 -9.01 -23.22 2.74
CA ASP A 403 -9.64 -24.50 2.37
C ASP A 403 -8.62 -25.62 2.18
N TYR A 404 -7.41 -25.30 1.72
CA TYR A 404 -6.40 -26.32 1.45
C TYR A 404 -5.92 -26.98 2.75
N THR A 405 -5.79 -26.19 3.81
CA THR A 405 -5.07 -26.61 5.01
C THR A 405 -5.93 -26.81 6.24
N MET A 406 -7.06 -26.10 6.38
CA MET A 406 -7.85 -26.20 7.60
C MET A 406 -8.60 -27.52 7.71
N ASP A 407 -8.61 -28.06 8.93
CA ASP A 407 -9.35 -29.26 9.26
C ASP A 407 -10.82 -28.93 9.51
N LEU A 408 -11.71 -29.85 9.13
CA LEU A 408 -13.15 -29.74 9.30
C LEU A 408 -13.66 -30.66 10.40
N TYR A 409 -14.57 -30.12 11.19
CA TYR A 409 -15.29 -30.81 12.25
C TYR A 409 -16.78 -30.78 11.96
N GLN A 410 -17.43 -31.94 11.92
CA GLN A 410 -18.84 -32.05 11.60
C GLN A 410 -19.66 -32.34 12.86
N SER A 411 -20.64 -31.49 13.16
CA SER A 411 -21.61 -31.73 14.24
C SER A 411 -22.44 -32.98 13.95
N LYS A 412 -22.55 -33.87 14.93
CA LYS A 412 -23.34 -35.10 14.87
C LYS A 412 -24.83 -34.80 14.87
N SER A 413 -25.27 -33.78 15.61
CA SER A 413 -26.68 -33.43 15.73
C SER A 413 -27.21 -32.65 14.52
N THR A 414 -26.42 -31.72 13.98
CA THR A 414 -26.87 -30.78 12.94
C THR A 414 -26.26 -31.05 11.57
N GLY A 415 -25.16 -31.80 11.48
CA GLY A 415 -24.39 -32.00 10.26
C GLY A 415 -23.56 -30.77 9.83
N ILE A 416 -23.57 -29.68 10.61
CA ILE A 416 -22.83 -28.45 10.33
C ILE A 416 -21.33 -28.70 10.41
N LYS A 417 -20.57 -28.20 9.43
CA LYS A 417 -19.12 -28.35 9.35
C LYS A 417 -18.40 -27.08 9.77
N ILE A 418 -17.38 -27.19 10.60
CA ILE A 418 -16.69 -26.03 11.16
C ILE A 418 -15.19 -26.21 10.94
N PRO A 419 -14.54 -25.28 10.21
CA PRO A 419 -13.10 -25.30 10.05
C PRO A 419 -12.40 -24.80 11.31
N TYR A 420 -11.36 -25.49 11.75
CA TYR A 420 -10.53 -25.02 12.86
C TYR A 420 -9.13 -25.61 12.79
N GLU A 421 -8.12 -24.75 12.97
CA GLU A 421 -6.70 -25.09 12.86
C GLU A 421 -6.34 -25.79 11.54
N SER A 422 -5.07 -26.17 11.38
CA SER A 422 -4.61 -26.88 10.19
C SER A 422 -3.64 -27.96 10.62
N TYR A 423 -3.84 -29.17 10.09
CA TYR A 423 -3.05 -30.35 10.45
C TYR A 423 -3.10 -30.65 11.97
N SER A 424 -4.26 -30.41 12.57
CA SER A 424 -4.56 -30.52 13.99
C SER A 424 -5.85 -31.34 14.13
N ASP A 425 -5.71 -32.65 14.34
CA ASP A 425 -6.81 -33.55 14.71
C ASP A 425 -6.97 -33.52 16.23
N PHE A 426 -7.45 -32.37 16.74
CA PHE A 426 -7.40 -32.11 18.18
C PHE A 426 -8.41 -32.95 18.96
N VAL A 427 -9.50 -33.42 18.34
CA VAL A 427 -10.48 -34.29 19.04
C VAL A 427 -9.93 -35.70 19.29
N ASN A 428 -8.90 -36.12 18.56
CA ASN A 428 -8.20 -37.38 18.78
C ASN A 428 -6.86 -37.20 19.51
N GLU A 429 -6.41 -35.96 19.76
CA GLU A 429 -5.27 -35.69 20.64
C GLU A 429 -5.64 -35.95 22.10
N LYS A 430 -4.69 -36.29 22.98
CA LYS A 430 -5.04 -36.52 24.40
C LYS A 430 -5.52 -35.21 25.01
N LYS A 431 -6.63 -35.25 25.76
CA LYS A 431 -7.19 -34.09 26.47
C LYS A 431 -6.15 -33.21 27.18
N ALA A 432 -5.21 -33.83 27.89
CA ALA A 432 -4.14 -33.09 28.59
C ALA A 432 -3.17 -32.37 27.63
N GLU A 433 -2.88 -32.96 26.47
CA GLU A 433 -2.06 -32.37 25.42
C GLU A 433 -2.79 -31.18 24.77
N PHE A 434 -4.09 -31.33 24.47
CA PHE A 434 -4.96 -30.23 24.01
C PHE A 434 -4.94 -29.04 24.96
N VAL A 435 -5.25 -29.25 26.24
CA VAL A 435 -5.30 -28.16 27.23
C VAL A 435 -3.94 -27.48 27.39
N ALA A 436 -2.85 -28.24 27.42
CA ALA A 436 -1.51 -27.70 27.50
C ALA A 436 -1.15 -26.85 26.27
N ARG A 437 -1.51 -27.32 25.07
CA ARG A 437 -1.32 -26.63 23.80
C ARG A 437 -2.13 -25.33 23.75
N CYS A 438 -3.42 -25.38 24.06
CA CYS A 438 -4.26 -24.18 24.11
C CYS A 438 -3.75 -23.16 25.11
N LYS A 439 -3.29 -23.59 26.29
CA LYS A 439 -2.67 -22.69 27.28
C LYS A 439 -1.39 -22.03 26.75
N LYS A 440 -0.53 -22.79 26.06
CA LYS A 440 0.71 -22.28 25.46
C LYS A 440 0.44 -21.21 24.39
N HIS A 441 -0.64 -21.36 23.63
CA HIS A 441 -1.07 -20.40 22.61
C HIS A 441 -2.02 -19.31 23.15
N GLU A 442 -2.24 -19.26 24.46
CA GLU A 442 -3.14 -18.31 25.14
C GLU A 442 -4.58 -18.34 24.58
N PHE A 443 -5.02 -19.50 24.09
CA PHE A 443 -6.37 -19.72 23.60
C PHE A 443 -7.35 -19.79 24.76
N LYS A 444 -8.24 -18.79 24.83
CA LYS A 444 -9.21 -18.68 25.93
C LYS A 444 -10.39 -19.62 25.72
N ASN A 445 -10.97 -20.06 26.83
CA ASN A 445 -12.15 -20.94 26.88
C ASN A 445 -11.99 -22.31 26.21
N MET A 446 -10.74 -22.73 25.95
CA MET A 446 -10.39 -24.06 25.42
C MET A 446 -9.90 -24.97 26.56
N ASN A 447 -10.80 -25.30 27.48
CA ASN A 447 -10.49 -26.12 28.67
C ASN A 447 -10.97 -27.57 28.49
N GLU A 448 -10.78 -28.40 29.53
CA GLU A 448 -11.23 -29.80 29.53
C GLU A 448 -12.72 -29.96 29.25
N ALA A 449 -13.55 -29.07 29.78
CA ALA A 449 -15.00 -29.11 29.57
C ALA A 449 -15.36 -28.81 28.11
N PHE A 450 -14.68 -27.85 27.47
CA PHE A 450 -14.86 -27.59 26.05
C PHE A 450 -14.42 -28.80 25.21
N TYR A 451 -13.27 -29.40 25.54
CA TYR A 451 -12.79 -30.59 24.84
C TYR A 451 -13.80 -31.74 24.93
N ASP A 452 -14.36 -32.00 26.11
CA ASP A 452 -15.36 -33.05 26.30
C ASP A 452 -16.64 -32.79 25.51
N PHE A 453 -17.14 -31.56 25.56
CA PHE A 453 -18.29 -31.13 24.77
C PHE A 453 -18.02 -31.32 23.28
N PHE A 454 -16.92 -30.77 22.78
CA PHE A 454 -16.64 -30.70 21.36
C PHE A 454 -16.35 -32.10 20.79
N SER A 455 -15.58 -32.93 21.49
CA SER A 455 -15.29 -34.31 21.05
C SER A 455 -16.52 -35.22 21.13
N THR A 456 -17.48 -34.91 22.01
CA THR A 456 -18.75 -35.62 22.06
C THR A 456 -19.64 -35.23 20.88
N GLU A 457 -19.75 -33.95 20.55
CA GLU A 457 -20.69 -33.42 19.56
C GLU A 457 -20.15 -33.38 18.13
N TYR A 458 -18.83 -33.30 17.93
CA TYR A 458 -18.22 -33.13 16.60
C TYR A 458 -17.31 -34.30 16.23
N ASP A 459 -17.39 -34.73 14.98
CA ASP A 459 -16.46 -35.68 14.37
C ASP A 459 -15.41 -34.93 13.54
N PHE A 460 -14.13 -35.31 13.70
CA PHE A 460 -13.08 -34.90 12.78
C PHE A 460 -13.24 -35.62 11.45
N ILE A 461 -13.39 -34.85 10.37
CA ILE A 461 -13.57 -35.38 9.01
C ILE A 461 -12.38 -35.06 8.10
N GLY A 462 -11.27 -34.58 8.68
CA GLY A 462 -10.10 -34.13 7.95
C GLY A 462 -10.32 -32.81 7.21
N GLN A 463 -9.44 -32.50 6.27
CA GLN A 463 -9.54 -31.32 5.41
C GLN A 463 -10.61 -31.53 4.33
N ILE A 464 -11.10 -30.44 3.73
CA ILE A 464 -12.08 -30.49 2.64
C ILE A 464 -11.59 -31.40 1.48
N THR A 465 -12.44 -32.29 0.98
CA THR A 465 -12.07 -33.14 -0.16
C THR A 465 -12.05 -32.33 -1.46
N GLU A 466 -11.36 -32.84 -2.49
CA GLU A 466 -11.35 -32.27 -3.84
C GLU A 466 -12.77 -32.05 -4.38
N ASP A 467 -13.61 -33.09 -4.30
CA ASP A 467 -14.99 -33.06 -4.77
C ASP A 467 -15.84 -32.04 -3.99
N GLN A 468 -15.62 -31.93 -2.68
CA GLN A 468 -16.35 -30.98 -1.84
C GLN A 468 -15.91 -29.54 -2.13
N LEU A 469 -14.62 -29.29 -2.37
CA LEU A 469 -14.15 -27.98 -2.80
C LEU A 469 -14.79 -27.59 -4.14
N ILE A 470 -14.77 -28.47 -5.15
CA ILE A 470 -15.43 -28.21 -6.44
C ILE A 470 -16.90 -27.89 -6.24
N LYS A 471 -17.61 -28.70 -5.45
CA LYS A 471 -19.03 -28.47 -5.16
C LYS A 471 -19.26 -27.10 -4.52
N ASN A 472 -18.39 -26.69 -3.59
CA ASN A 472 -18.49 -25.38 -2.95
C ASN A 472 -18.21 -24.24 -3.94
N LEU A 473 -17.16 -24.36 -4.75
CA LEU A 473 -16.82 -23.39 -5.79
C LEU A 473 -17.93 -23.26 -6.85
N GLU A 474 -18.58 -24.35 -7.24
CA GLU A 474 -19.76 -24.34 -8.12
C GLU A 474 -20.91 -23.51 -7.54
N ILE A 475 -21.20 -23.68 -6.24
CA ILE A 475 -22.25 -22.91 -5.56
C ILE A 475 -21.86 -21.43 -5.51
N ILE A 476 -20.61 -21.12 -5.16
CA ILE A 476 -20.10 -19.74 -5.12
C ILE A 476 -20.17 -19.10 -6.52
N ARG A 477 -19.70 -19.79 -7.57
CA ARG A 477 -19.73 -19.30 -8.96
C ARG A 477 -21.14 -19.07 -9.47
N LYS A 478 -22.12 -19.89 -9.04
CA LYS A 478 -23.54 -19.67 -9.36
C LYS A 478 -24.04 -18.35 -8.79
N LYS A 479 -23.62 -17.99 -7.57
CA LYS A 479 -24.04 -16.75 -6.89
C LYS A 479 -23.24 -15.51 -7.33
N VAL A 480 -21.92 -15.62 -7.46
CA VAL A 480 -21.03 -14.53 -7.83
C VAL A 480 -20.95 -14.45 -9.35
N LYS A 481 -21.37 -13.35 -9.98
CA LYS A 481 -21.34 -13.18 -11.47
C LYS A 481 -20.14 -12.38 -12.00
N LYS A 482 -19.49 -11.60 -11.14
CA LYS A 482 -18.24 -10.87 -11.45
C LYS A 482 -17.07 -11.82 -11.73
N PRO A 483 -16.00 -11.34 -12.41
CA PRO A 483 -14.74 -12.04 -12.49
C PRO A 483 -14.21 -12.45 -11.10
N ILE A 484 -13.68 -13.68 -11.02
CA ILE A 484 -13.01 -14.19 -9.82
C ILE A 484 -11.58 -14.54 -10.19
N ILE A 485 -10.62 -14.03 -9.45
CA ILE A 485 -9.21 -14.42 -9.52
C ILE A 485 -8.93 -15.24 -8.27
N PHE A 486 -8.75 -16.54 -8.41
CA PHE A 486 -8.34 -17.39 -7.30
C PHE A 486 -6.84 -17.29 -7.07
N ILE A 487 -6.41 -17.27 -5.81
CA ILE A 487 -5.02 -17.44 -5.43
C ILE A 487 -4.87 -18.90 -4.97
N ASN A 488 -4.00 -19.65 -5.65
CA ASN A 488 -3.77 -21.06 -5.38
C ASN A 488 -2.68 -21.25 -4.29
N GLY A 489 -2.32 -22.50 -3.98
CA GLY A 489 -1.30 -22.83 -2.98
C GLY A 489 0.10 -22.98 -3.58
N ALA A 490 1.13 -22.72 -2.79
CA ALA A 490 2.51 -23.03 -3.19
C ALA A 490 2.77 -24.55 -3.22
N GLU A 491 3.63 -25.03 -4.13
CA GLU A 491 4.00 -26.46 -4.26
C GLU A 491 5.47 -26.70 -3.89
N VAL A 492 5.88 -26.18 -2.74
CA VAL A 492 7.23 -26.28 -2.19
C VAL A 492 7.20 -26.95 -0.82
N ASP A 493 8.28 -27.60 -0.40
CA ASP A 493 8.28 -28.27 0.90
C ASP A 493 8.33 -27.25 2.04
N THR A 494 7.49 -27.43 3.06
CA THR A 494 7.54 -26.64 4.30
C THR A 494 8.90 -26.81 4.99
N PRO A 495 9.39 -25.87 5.82
CA PRO A 495 10.58 -26.11 6.64
C PRO A 495 10.49 -27.39 7.49
N LEU A 496 11.59 -28.15 7.58
CA LEU A 496 11.73 -29.37 8.40
C LEU A 496 11.33 -29.17 9.87
N THR A 497 11.46 -27.94 10.36
CA THR A 497 11.10 -27.55 11.74
C THR A 497 9.58 -27.54 11.98
N ASN A 498 8.76 -27.51 10.93
CA ASN A 498 7.30 -27.56 11.02
C ASN A 498 6.80 -28.99 10.74
N GLN A 499 6.94 -29.84 11.76
CA GLN A 499 6.70 -31.29 11.64
C GLN A 499 5.26 -31.68 11.28
N SER A 500 4.26 -30.85 11.62
CA SER A 500 2.86 -31.15 11.31
C SER A 500 2.57 -31.04 9.80
N GLU A 501 3.28 -30.14 9.11
CA GLU A 501 3.09 -29.84 7.69
C GLU A 501 4.12 -30.49 6.77
N TYR A 502 5.34 -30.74 7.26
CA TYR A 502 6.47 -31.20 6.45
C TYR A 502 6.14 -32.45 5.62
N GLY A 503 6.37 -32.36 4.30
CA GLY A 503 6.07 -33.43 3.32
C GLY A 503 4.58 -33.67 3.03
N LYS A 504 3.66 -33.25 3.92
CA LYS A 504 2.20 -33.41 3.74
C LYS A 504 1.59 -32.24 2.98
N ALA A 505 1.99 -31.02 3.33
CA ALA A 505 1.32 -29.81 2.85
C ALA A 505 1.58 -29.55 1.36
N ARG A 506 2.79 -29.84 0.86
CA ARG A 506 3.12 -29.77 -0.57
C ARG A 506 2.23 -30.68 -1.41
N VAL A 507 2.18 -31.97 -1.07
CA VAL A 507 1.33 -32.97 -1.75
C VAL A 507 -0.15 -32.59 -1.72
N ARG A 508 -0.59 -32.02 -0.59
CA ARG A 508 -1.94 -31.50 -0.43
C ARG A 508 -2.21 -30.33 -1.38
N HIS A 509 -1.31 -29.35 -1.45
CA HIS A 509 -1.44 -28.20 -2.35
C HIS A 509 -1.43 -28.62 -3.81
N GLU A 510 -0.57 -29.54 -4.24
CA GLU A 510 -0.54 -30.09 -5.61
C GLU A 510 -1.90 -30.66 -6.02
N ARG A 511 -2.50 -31.50 -5.16
CA ARG A 511 -3.83 -32.09 -5.40
C ARG A 511 -4.90 -31.01 -5.54
N MET A 512 -4.89 -30.02 -4.66
CA MET A 512 -5.91 -28.97 -4.64
C MET A 512 -5.74 -27.94 -5.76
N ASN A 513 -4.51 -27.62 -6.14
CA ASN A 513 -4.18 -26.77 -7.28
C ASN A 513 -4.70 -27.40 -8.58
N LYS A 514 -4.43 -28.70 -8.79
CA LYS A 514 -4.92 -29.43 -9.96
C LYS A 514 -6.43 -29.35 -10.12
N VAL A 515 -7.15 -29.47 -9.01
CA VAL A 515 -8.62 -29.39 -8.97
C VAL A 515 -9.11 -27.97 -9.26
N LEU A 516 -8.45 -26.96 -8.68
CA LEU A 516 -8.74 -25.55 -8.94
C LEU A 516 -8.48 -25.18 -10.41
N GLU A 517 -7.40 -25.67 -11.01
CA GLU A 517 -7.09 -25.48 -12.43
C GLU A 517 -8.16 -26.08 -13.33
N GLN A 518 -8.58 -27.31 -13.05
CA GLN A 518 -9.67 -27.96 -13.76
C GLN A 518 -10.96 -27.13 -13.66
N PHE A 519 -11.32 -26.69 -12.46
CA PHE A 519 -12.47 -25.81 -12.26
C PHE A 519 -12.35 -24.51 -13.08
N CYS A 520 -11.23 -23.80 -12.98
CA CYS A 520 -11.02 -22.55 -13.72
C CYS A 520 -11.10 -22.76 -15.24
N SER A 521 -10.62 -23.89 -15.76
CA SER A 521 -10.68 -24.21 -17.20
C SER A 521 -12.11 -24.43 -17.72
N LEU A 522 -13.02 -24.89 -16.86
CA LEU A 522 -14.42 -25.20 -17.21
C LEU A 522 -15.35 -23.99 -17.09
N HIS A 523 -14.90 -22.90 -16.46
CA HIS A 523 -15.75 -21.75 -16.13
C HIS A 523 -15.22 -20.44 -16.70
N LYS A 524 -16.10 -19.68 -17.36
CA LYS A 524 -15.76 -18.35 -17.89
C LYS A 524 -15.61 -17.33 -16.75
N ASN A 525 -14.75 -16.32 -16.97
CA ASN A 525 -14.47 -15.25 -16.02
C ASN A 525 -13.98 -15.76 -14.65
N ILE A 526 -13.26 -16.88 -14.66
CA ILE A 526 -12.47 -17.37 -13.54
C ILE A 526 -11.02 -17.41 -13.99
N TYR A 527 -10.12 -16.92 -13.14
CA TYR A 527 -8.69 -16.83 -13.40
C TYR A 527 -7.92 -17.32 -12.17
N ILE A 528 -6.65 -17.67 -12.37
CA ILE A 528 -5.73 -18.05 -11.29
C ILE A 528 -4.59 -17.05 -11.25
N LEU A 529 -4.30 -16.50 -10.07
CA LEU A 529 -3.00 -15.96 -9.71
C LEU A 529 -2.18 -17.11 -9.14
N ASP A 530 -1.24 -17.60 -9.93
CA ASP A 530 -0.51 -18.82 -9.62
C ASP A 530 0.71 -18.51 -8.76
N VAL A 531 0.65 -18.87 -7.48
CA VAL A 531 1.71 -18.64 -6.49
C VAL A 531 3.01 -19.34 -6.87
N ARG A 532 2.93 -20.45 -7.63
CA ARG A 532 4.10 -21.22 -8.08
C ARG A 532 5.01 -20.43 -9.02
N GLU A 533 4.48 -19.40 -9.68
CA GLU A 533 5.27 -18.50 -10.53
C GLU A 533 6.19 -17.58 -9.70
N PHE A 534 5.94 -17.43 -8.40
CA PHE A 534 6.61 -16.43 -7.56
C PHE A 534 7.42 -17.02 -6.40
N ILE A 535 7.28 -18.31 -6.11
CA ILE A 535 7.81 -18.91 -4.89
C ILE A 535 8.80 -20.05 -5.17
N THR A 536 9.87 -20.07 -4.40
CA THR A 536 10.78 -21.22 -4.23
C THR A 536 10.90 -21.62 -2.76
N GLU A 537 11.53 -22.75 -2.46
CA GLU A 537 11.70 -23.23 -1.07
C GLU A 537 12.39 -22.20 -0.16
N VAL A 538 13.32 -21.40 -0.70
CA VAL A 538 14.05 -20.38 0.07
C VAL A 538 13.19 -19.18 0.46
N ASP A 539 11.98 -19.07 -0.11
CA ASP A 539 11.07 -17.95 0.12
C ASP A 539 10.02 -18.23 1.20
N ILE A 540 10.04 -19.43 1.78
CA ILE A 540 9.16 -19.83 2.88
C ILE A 540 9.78 -19.41 4.23
N ASN A 541 8.96 -18.82 5.11
CA ASN A 541 9.40 -18.49 6.47
C ASN A 541 9.33 -19.71 7.40
N HIS A 542 8.12 -20.04 7.86
CA HIS A 542 7.89 -21.10 8.88
C HIS A 542 6.75 -22.06 8.53
N SER A 543 5.96 -21.74 7.50
CA SER A 543 4.87 -22.56 6.97
C SER A 543 4.80 -22.31 5.48
N ILE A 544 4.43 -23.33 4.69
CA ILE A 544 4.17 -23.23 3.23
C ILE A 544 3.12 -22.17 2.87
N ARG A 545 2.45 -21.60 3.87
CA ARG A 545 1.46 -20.53 3.73
C ARG A 545 2.03 -19.13 3.96
N HIS A 546 3.26 -19.01 4.46
CA HIS A 546 3.84 -17.74 4.88
C HIS A 546 5.14 -17.47 4.14
N TYR A 547 5.10 -16.44 3.29
CA TYR A 547 6.19 -16.11 2.39
C TYR A 547 7.02 -14.94 2.90
N LYS A 548 8.21 -14.77 2.34
CA LYS A 548 8.96 -13.53 2.44
C LYS A 548 8.19 -12.37 1.79
N ARG A 549 8.44 -11.16 2.27
CA ARG A 549 7.75 -9.94 1.82
C ARG A 549 7.86 -9.71 0.30
N SER A 550 9.02 -10.00 -0.29
CA SER A 550 9.27 -9.90 -1.74
C SER A 550 8.32 -10.75 -2.59
N VAL A 551 7.88 -11.91 -2.10
CA VAL A 551 6.93 -12.77 -2.82
C VAL A 551 5.56 -12.08 -2.90
N TYR A 552 5.11 -11.43 -1.83
CA TYR A 552 3.83 -10.71 -1.85
C TYR A 552 3.84 -9.49 -2.78
N GLU A 553 4.99 -8.85 -2.99
CA GLU A 553 5.17 -7.82 -4.01
C GLU A 553 5.04 -8.39 -5.43
N HIS A 554 5.73 -9.50 -5.72
CA HIS A 554 5.63 -10.17 -7.02
C HIS A 554 4.22 -10.67 -7.32
N MET A 555 3.56 -11.27 -6.33
CA MET A 555 2.15 -11.66 -6.43
C MET A 555 1.25 -10.46 -6.71
N ALA A 556 1.46 -9.32 -6.06
CA ALA A 556 0.69 -8.11 -6.31
C ALA A 556 0.85 -7.60 -7.74
N ASN A 557 2.08 -7.56 -8.26
CA ASN A 557 2.35 -7.22 -9.65
C ASN A 557 1.67 -8.18 -10.63
N GLY A 558 1.78 -9.49 -10.39
CA GLY A 558 1.09 -10.51 -11.18
C GLY A 558 -0.44 -10.35 -11.16
N LEU A 559 -1.00 -9.96 -10.01
CA LEU A 559 -2.43 -9.67 -9.88
C LEU A 559 -2.84 -8.45 -10.68
N ILE A 560 -2.07 -7.36 -10.62
CA ILE A 560 -2.32 -6.13 -11.39
C ILE A 560 -2.37 -6.46 -12.88
N SER A 561 -1.37 -7.17 -13.41
CA SER A 561 -1.36 -7.58 -14.81
C SER A 561 -2.57 -8.44 -15.19
N LYS A 562 -3.03 -9.33 -14.31
CA LYS A 562 -4.26 -10.12 -14.56
C LYS A 562 -5.50 -9.24 -14.57
N ILE A 563 -5.61 -8.27 -13.66
CA ILE A 563 -6.73 -7.32 -13.61
C ILE A 563 -6.80 -6.48 -14.89
N GLU A 564 -5.66 -5.96 -15.36
CA GLU A 564 -5.55 -5.19 -16.61
C GLU A 564 -6.01 -6.03 -17.81
N ASN A 565 -5.49 -7.26 -17.95
CA ASN A 565 -5.91 -8.19 -18.99
C ASN A 565 -7.43 -8.48 -18.98
N ILE A 566 -8.05 -8.59 -17.80
CA ILE A 566 -9.50 -8.79 -17.67
C ILE A 566 -10.27 -7.55 -18.14
N LYS A 567 -9.75 -6.34 -17.90
CA LYS A 567 -10.37 -5.10 -18.39
C LYS A 567 -10.32 -5.02 -19.91
N ASP A 568 -9.17 -5.34 -20.50
CA ASP A 568 -8.98 -5.29 -21.95
C ASP A 568 -9.92 -6.27 -22.67
N GLN A 569 -10.03 -7.51 -22.17
CA GLN A 569 -11.00 -8.48 -22.69
C GLN A 569 -12.46 -8.03 -22.55
N LYS A 570 -12.81 -7.27 -21.50
CA LYS A 570 -14.15 -6.69 -21.34
C LYS A 570 -14.39 -5.55 -22.32
N LEU A 571 -13.39 -4.69 -22.54
CA LEU A 571 -13.45 -3.57 -23.48
C LEU A 571 -13.65 -4.09 -24.91
N GLU A 572 -12.84 -5.05 -25.36
CA GLU A 572 -12.98 -5.67 -26.68
C GLU A 572 -14.37 -6.29 -26.90
N ARG A 573 -14.90 -7.01 -25.90
CA ARG A 573 -16.26 -7.59 -25.97
C ARG A 573 -17.34 -6.51 -26.06
N ASN A 574 -17.20 -5.43 -25.30
CA ASN A 574 -18.16 -4.32 -25.34
C ASN A 574 -18.13 -3.59 -26.68
N GLU A 575 -16.94 -3.40 -27.29
CA GLU A 575 -16.82 -2.84 -28.63
C GLU A 575 -17.43 -3.75 -29.69
N LEU A 576 -17.15 -5.05 -29.65
CA LEU A 576 -17.78 -6.04 -30.54
C LEU A 576 -19.30 -6.04 -30.40
N GLU A 577 -19.84 -6.00 -29.18
CA GLU A 577 -21.28 -5.96 -28.94
C GLU A 577 -21.91 -4.63 -29.40
N TYR A 578 -21.19 -3.51 -29.23
CA TYR A 578 -21.59 -2.20 -29.74
C TYR A 578 -21.64 -2.19 -31.28
N HIS A 579 -20.60 -2.69 -31.94
CA HIS A 579 -20.54 -2.81 -33.39
C HIS A 579 -21.63 -3.76 -33.92
N PHE A 580 -21.87 -4.88 -33.25
CA PHE A 580 -22.94 -5.81 -33.60
C PHE A 580 -24.33 -5.16 -33.48
N LYS A 581 -24.64 -4.49 -32.35
CA LYS A 581 -25.90 -3.76 -32.16
C LYS A 581 -26.10 -2.64 -33.17
N ARG A 582 -25.03 -1.91 -33.51
CA ARG A 582 -25.04 -0.86 -34.54
C ARG A 582 -25.34 -1.42 -35.92
N SER A 583 -24.68 -2.52 -36.32
CA SER A 583 -24.94 -3.22 -37.57
C SER A 583 -26.37 -3.76 -37.66
N LEU A 584 -26.91 -4.31 -36.57
CA LEU A 584 -28.30 -4.79 -36.49
C LEU A 584 -29.31 -3.64 -36.64
N LYS A 585 -29.00 -2.46 -36.10
CA LYS A 585 -29.83 -1.26 -36.24
C LYS A 585 -29.83 -0.74 -37.67
N ILE A 586 -28.68 -0.70 -38.34
CA ILE A 586 -28.55 -0.33 -39.76
C ILE A 586 -29.31 -1.32 -40.63
N PHE A 587 -29.10 -2.62 -40.42
CA PHE A 587 -29.82 -3.66 -41.17
C PHE A 587 -31.35 -3.55 -41.03
N ARG A 588 -31.85 -3.28 -39.81
CA ARG A 588 -33.27 -3.03 -39.58
C ARG A 588 -33.79 -1.75 -40.25
N SER A 589 -32.99 -0.69 -40.35
CA SER A 589 -33.42 0.53 -41.05
C SER A 589 -33.46 0.31 -42.56
N THR A 590 -32.45 -0.37 -43.13
CA THR A 590 -32.42 -0.73 -44.55
C THR A 590 -33.60 -1.62 -44.95
N ILE A 591 -33.97 -2.61 -44.12
CA ILE A 591 -35.17 -3.43 -44.35
C ILE A 591 -36.45 -2.58 -44.32
N LYS A 592 -36.59 -1.66 -43.37
CA LYS A 592 -37.75 -0.76 -43.31
C LYS A 592 -37.85 0.17 -44.53
N GLU A 593 -36.71 0.63 -45.02
CA GLU A 593 -36.63 1.50 -46.19
C GLU A 593 -36.95 0.73 -47.49
N PHE A 594 -36.41 -0.48 -47.64
CA PHE A 594 -36.79 -1.40 -48.72
C PHE A 594 -38.28 -1.74 -48.68
N ALA A 595 -38.83 -2.03 -47.49
CA ALA A 595 -40.26 -2.29 -47.34
C ALA A 595 -41.11 -1.07 -47.72
N LYS A 596 -40.68 0.15 -47.39
CA LYS A 596 -41.33 1.39 -47.84
C LYS A 596 -41.28 1.58 -49.36
N ILE A 597 -40.15 1.28 -50.00
CA ILE A 597 -39.99 1.38 -51.46
C ILE A 597 -40.85 0.35 -52.19
N ILE A 598 -40.94 -0.87 -51.65
CA ILE A 598 -41.82 -1.93 -52.19
C ILE A 598 -43.28 -1.52 -52.04
N LEU A 599 -43.68 -1.00 -50.87
CA LEU A 599 -45.04 -0.52 -50.62
C LEU A 599 -45.40 0.69 -51.49
N SER A 600 -44.47 1.64 -51.72
CA SER A 600 -44.71 2.81 -52.58
C SER A 600 -44.81 2.46 -54.06
N ARG A 601 -44.08 1.44 -54.52
CA ARG A 601 -44.20 0.90 -55.89
C ARG A 601 -45.48 0.08 -56.09
N ALA A 602 -45.94 -0.62 -55.06
CA ALA A 602 -47.22 -1.32 -55.09
C ALA A 602 -48.41 -0.33 -55.17
N SER A 603 -48.33 0.84 -54.52
CA SER A 603 -49.37 1.87 -54.60
C SER A 603 -49.40 2.68 -55.90
N SER A 604 -48.35 2.60 -56.75
CA SER A 604 -48.33 3.23 -58.08
C SER A 604 -48.82 2.30 -59.21
N LEU A 605 -49.23 1.07 -58.86
CA LEU A 605 -49.71 0.03 -59.77
C LEU A 605 -51.20 -0.29 -59.60
N PHE A 606 -51.93 0.54 -58.83
CA PHE A 606 -53.37 0.47 -58.64
C PHE A 606 -54.05 1.78 -59.05
#